data_AF-A0A6L7RZ84-F1
#
_entry.id   AF-A0A6L7RZ84-F1
#
_cell.length_a   1.000
_cell.length_b   1.000
_cell.length_c   1.000
_cell.angle_alpha   90.00
_cell.angle_beta   90.00
_cell.angle_gamma   90.00
#
_symmetry.space_group_name_H-M   'P 1'
#
loop_
_entity.id
_entity.type
_entity.pdbx_description
1 polymer ?
#
loop_
_entity_poly.entity_id
_entity_poly.type
_entity_poly.pdbx_seq_one_letter_code
_entity_poly.pdbx_strand_id
1 'polypeptide(L)' 'VPFAQMTLDSINAADPNNPTVKPVPYVGIQFVAIPEFAGIATEVSQEFSAVYAGQQTVEEALAKAQALTTDAMEAAGY' A
#
# COMPACT_ATOMS: atom_id res chain seq x y z
N VAL A 1 -0.84 -25.13 20.04
CA VAL A 1 0.21 -24.34 19.33
C VAL A 1 -0.01 -22.86 19.62
N PRO A 2 0.99 -22.13 20.14
CA PRO A 2 0.81 -20.78 20.70
C PRO A 2 0.34 -19.72 19.69
N PHE A 3 0.54 -19.95 18.38
CA PHE A 3 0.18 -18.98 17.34
C PHE A 3 -1.22 -19.17 16.75
N ALA A 4 -1.85 -20.35 16.90
CA ALA A 4 -3.08 -20.67 16.18
C ALA A 4 -4.28 -19.78 16.58
N GLN A 5 -4.42 -19.48 17.87
CA GLN A 5 -5.51 -18.60 18.33
C GLN A 5 -5.33 -17.17 17.82
N MET A 6 -4.12 -16.61 17.96
CA MET A 6 -3.79 -15.27 17.46
C MET A 6 -3.98 -15.16 15.95
N THR A 7 -3.60 -16.19 15.18
CA THR A 7 -3.85 -16.22 13.73
C THR A 7 -5.35 -16.24 13.42
N LEU A 8 -6.14 -17.05 14.11
CA LEU A 8 -7.59 -17.10 13.93
C LEU A 8 -8.25 -15.76 14.27
N ASP A 9 -7.85 -15.16 15.39
CA ASP A 9 -8.38 -13.85 15.81
C ASP A 9 -8.02 -12.76 14.78
N SER A 10 -6.82 -12.82 14.20
CA SER A 10 -6.39 -11.89 13.15
C SER A 10 -7.19 -12.06 11.84
N ILE A 11 -7.53 -13.31 11.48
CA ILE A 11 -8.41 -13.59 10.33
C ILE A 11 -9.80 -13.02 10.57
N ASN A 12 -10.36 -13.22 11.77
CA ASN A 12 -11.71 -12.77 12.11
C ASN A 12 -11.80 -11.24 12.29
N ALA A 13 -10.70 -10.58 12.64
CA ALA A 13 -10.63 -9.13 12.82
C ALA A 13 -10.36 -8.35 11.52
N ALA A 14 -10.12 -9.02 10.40
CA ALA A 14 -9.86 -8.37 9.12
C ALA A 14 -11.11 -7.64 8.62
N ASP A 15 -11.07 -6.29 8.60
CA ASP A 15 -12.16 -5.43 8.13
C ASP A 15 -11.69 -4.50 7.01
N PRO A 16 -12.07 -4.77 5.74
CA PRO A 16 -11.71 -3.91 4.62
C PRO A 16 -12.28 -2.49 4.68
N ASN A 17 -13.32 -2.23 5.49
CA ASN A 17 -13.90 -0.88 5.66
C ASN A 17 -13.18 -0.07 6.74
N ASN A 18 -12.43 -0.74 7.61
CA ASN A 18 -11.54 -0.11 8.57
C ASN A 18 -10.13 -0.72 8.45
N PRO A 19 -9.47 -0.54 7.29
CA PRO A 19 -8.31 -1.35 6.91
C PRO A 19 -7.02 -0.96 7.63
N THR A 20 -7.01 0.16 8.36
CA THR A 20 -5.84 0.74 9.00
C THR A 20 -6.14 1.26 10.40
N VAL A 21 -5.11 1.40 11.24
CA VAL A 21 -5.25 1.92 12.62
C VAL A 21 -5.82 3.35 12.64
N LYS A 22 -5.40 4.18 11.67
CA LYS A 22 -5.96 5.53 11.48
C LYS A 22 -7.06 5.47 10.41
N PRO A 23 -8.13 6.28 10.52
CA PRO A 23 -9.14 6.36 9.48
C PRO A 23 -8.55 6.75 8.12
N VAL A 24 -9.06 6.14 7.06
CA VAL A 24 -8.67 6.39 5.67
C VAL A 24 -9.91 6.45 4.77
N PRO A 25 -9.87 7.17 3.64
CA PRO A 25 -11.02 7.35 2.75
C PRO A 25 -11.23 6.21 1.73
N TYR A 26 -10.53 5.08 1.88
CA TYR A 26 -10.58 3.96 0.93
C TYR A 26 -11.02 2.65 1.60
N VAL A 27 -11.46 1.70 0.76
CA VAL A 27 -11.75 0.31 1.16
C VAL A 27 -10.61 -0.59 0.68
N GLY A 28 -10.30 -1.64 1.43
CA GLY A 28 -9.33 -2.68 1.08
C GLY A 28 -8.13 -2.74 2.03
N ILE A 29 -7.62 -3.96 2.30
CA ILE A 29 -6.54 -4.19 3.27
C ILE A 29 -5.17 -4.17 2.57
N GLN A 30 -4.99 -5.03 1.57
CA GLN A 30 -3.76 -5.13 0.77
C GLN A 30 -3.81 -4.31 -0.53
N PHE A 31 -4.92 -3.64 -0.80
CA PHE A 31 -5.14 -2.80 -1.95
C PHE A 31 -5.99 -1.60 -1.57
N VAL A 32 -5.93 -0.54 -2.38
CA VAL A 32 -6.82 0.61 -2.28
C VAL A 32 -7.87 0.44 -3.37
N ALA A 33 -9.16 0.39 -3.01
CA ALA A 33 -10.27 0.16 -3.95
C ALA A 33 -10.60 1.38 -4.83
N ILE A 34 -9.63 1.82 -5.64
CA ILE A 34 -9.77 2.88 -6.65
C ILE A 34 -9.28 2.35 -8.02
N PRO A 35 -9.82 2.84 -9.15
CA PRO A 35 -9.40 2.40 -10.49
C PRO A 35 -7.90 2.56 -10.76
N GLU A 36 -7.30 3.61 -10.20
CA GLU A 36 -5.91 4.02 -10.43
C GLU A 36 -4.89 3.10 -9.73
N PHE A 37 -5.33 2.36 -8.71
CA PHE A 37 -4.43 1.63 -7.80
C PHE A 37 -3.56 0.60 -8.53
N ALA A 38 -4.07 -0.06 -9.57
CA ALA A 38 -3.29 -1.05 -10.31
C ALA A 38 -2.04 -0.44 -10.98
N GLY A 39 -2.16 0.78 -11.51
CA GLY A 39 -1.04 1.54 -12.08
C GLY A 39 -0.07 1.98 -10.98
N ILE A 40 -0.59 2.68 -9.97
CA ILE A 40 0.19 3.19 -8.83
C ILE A 40 0.98 2.06 -8.17
N ALA A 41 0.32 0.94 -7.85
CA ALA A 41 0.95 -0.20 -7.19
C ALA A 41 2.07 -0.81 -8.05
N THR A 42 1.93 -0.82 -9.38
CA THR A 42 2.96 -1.30 -10.30
C THR A 42 4.20 -0.42 -10.24
N GLU A 43 4.04 0.89 -10.34
CA GLU A 43 5.16 1.84 -10.33
C GLU A 43 5.86 1.89 -8.97
N VAL A 44 5.10 1.96 -7.87
CA VAL A 44 5.66 1.90 -6.51
C VAL A 44 6.41 0.58 -6.26
N SER A 45 5.90 -0.54 -6.79
CA SER A 45 6.58 -1.83 -6.66
C SER A 45 7.91 -1.88 -7.41
N GLN A 46 8.04 -1.16 -8.54
CA GLN A 46 9.31 -1.05 -9.25
C GLN A 46 10.35 -0.28 -8.43
N GLU A 47 9.94 0.84 -7.79
CA GLU A 47 10.82 1.59 -6.89
C GLU A 47 11.30 0.75 -5.71
N PHE A 48 10.41 -0.04 -5.11
CA PHE A 48 10.77 -0.95 -4.02
C PHE A 48 11.67 -2.09 -4.50
N SER A 49 11.46 -2.60 -5.72
CA SER A 49 12.33 -3.60 -6.33
C SER A 49 13.76 -3.10 -6.51
N ALA A 50 13.94 -1.82 -6.88
CA ALA A 50 15.25 -1.19 -6.98
C ALA A 50 15.95 -1.03 -5.61
N VAL A 51 15.20 -0.83 -4.52
CA VAL A 51 15.75 -0.87 -3.14
C VAL A 51 16.29 -2.26 -2.82
N TYR A 52 15.53 -3.32 -3.10
CA TYR A 52 15.99 -4.70 -2.87
C TYR A 52 17.24 -5.04 -3.70
N ALA A 53 17.38 -4.46 -4.88
CA ALA A 53 18.55 -4.61 -5.73
C ALA A 53 19.75 -3.74 -5.30
N GLY A 54 19.61 -2.90 -4.28
CA GLY A 54 20.66 -1.98 -3.80
C GLY A 54 20.94 -0.82 -4.75
N GLN A 55 20.01 -0.49 -5.65
CA GLN A 55 20.16 0.55 -6.68
C GLN A 55 19.78 1.95 -6.17
N GLN A 56 19.05 2.02 -5.06
CA GLN A 56 18.68 3.26 -4.37
C GLN A 56 18.43 3.02 -2.89
N THR A 57 18.43 4.08 -2.10
CA THR A 57 18.07 4.07 -0.68
C THR A 57 16.57 3.94 -0.48
N VAL A 58 16.15 3.56 0.74
CA VAL A 58 14.74 3.50 1.12
C VAL A 58 14.10 4.88 1.02
N GLU A 59 14.81 5.91 1.47
CA GLU A 59 14.34 7.31 1.46
C GLU A 59 14.10 7.81 0.03
N GLU A 60 15.01 7.52 -0.90
CA GLU A 60 14.85 7.87 -2.32
C GLU A 60 13.63 7.17 -2.95
N ALA A 61 13.46 5.87 -2.68
CA ALA A 61 12.33 5.11 -3.21
C ALA A 61 10.99 5.61 -2.65
N LEU A 62 10.92 5.95 -1.36
CA LEU A 62 9.71 6.53 -0.75
C LEU A 62 9.39 7.91 -1.35
N ALA A 63 10.40 8.75 -1.58
CA ALA A 63 10.20 10.06 -2.21
C ALA A 63 9.67 9.95 -3.65
N LYS A 64 10.21 9.01 -4.44
CA LYS A 64 9.74 8.73 -5.81
C LYS A 64 8.33 8.14 -5.82
N ALA A 65 8.07 7.15 -4.97
CA ALA A 65 6.74 6.55 -4.82
C ALA A 65 5.68 7.60 -4.45
N GLN A 66 6.03 8.54 -3.56
CA GLN A 66 5.16 9.67 -3.20
C GLN A 66 4.88 10.57 -4.42
N ALA A 67 5.91 10.95 -5.18
CA ALA A 67 5.74 11.80 -6.36
C ALA A 67 4.86 11.13 -7.42
N LEU A 68 5.15 9.89 -7.78
CA LEU A 68 4.36 9.09 -8.72
C LEU A 68 2.89 8.99 -8.30
N THR A 69 2.65 8.70 -7.02
CA THR A 69 1.29 8.58 -6.48
C THR A 69 0.57 9.93 -6.50
N THR A 70 1.24 11.02 -6.11
CA THR A 70 0.65 12.37 -6.16
C THR A 70 0.25 12.72 -7.58
N ASP A 71 1.13 12.55 -8.56
CA ASP A 71 0.86 12.86 -9.97
C ASP A 71 -0.34 12.05 -10.50
N ALA A 72 -0.41 10.76 -10.17
CA ALA A 72 -1.52 9.89 -10.57
C ALA A 72 -2.86 10.33 -9.95
N MET A 73 -2.85 10.70 -8.66
CA MET A 73 -4.06 11.14 -7.95
C MET A 73 -4.54 12.51 -8.44
N GLU A 74 -3.62 13.46 -8.70
CA GLU A 74 -3.95 14.77 -9.29
C GLU A 74 -4.54 14.60 -10.70
N ALA A 75 -3.95 13.73 -11.53
CA ALA A 75 -4.46 13.44 -12.88
C ALA A 75 -5.86 12.80 -12.86
N ALA A 76 -6.19 12.04 -11.80
CA ALA A 76 -7.50 11.43 -11.59
C ALA A 76 -8.53 12.38 -10.93
N GLY A 77 -8.10 13.57 -10.50
CA GLY A 77 -8.98 14.62 -9.98
C GLY A 77 -9.32 14.51 -8.49
N TYR A 78 -8.45 13.89 -7.70
CA TYR A 78 -8.54 13.87 -6.24
C TYR A 78 -8.01 15.15 -5.57
#